data_AF-A0A9E7ZZB7-F1
#
_entry.id   AF-A0A9E7ZZB7-F1
#
_cell.length_a   1.000
_cell.length_b   1.000
_cell.length_c   1.000
_cell.angle_alpha   90.00
_cell.angle_beta   90.00
_cell.angle_gamma   90.00
#
_symmetry.space_group_name_H-M   'P 1'
#
loop_
_entity.id
_entity.type
_entity.pdbx_description
1 polymer ?
#
loop_
_entity_poly.entity_id
_entity_poly.type
_entity_poly.pdbx_seq_one_letter_code
_entity_poly.pdbx_strand_id
1 'polypeptide(L)' 'MPQAAISGEDSVYQIKAFTRASRDSKRAATASEALRLFRQMQAGSGVTSCAVFQNGVLVSQSELERAANREQTLRA' A
#
# COMPACT_ATOMS: atom_id res chain seq x y z
N MET A 1 -10.93 -7.53 -22.94
CA MET A 1 -10.95 -8.48 -21.80
C MET A 1 -10.62 -7.70 -20.54
N PRO A 2 -11.53 -7.49 -19.57
CA PRO A 2 -11.15 -6.87 -18.30
C PRO A 2 -10.41 -7.90 -17.44
N GLN A 3 -9.23 -7.53 -16.96
CA GLN A 3 -8.36 -8.37 -16.17
C GLN A 3 -8.96 -8.59 -14.78
N ALA A 4 -9.52 -9.78 -14.56
CA ALA A 4 -9.92 -10.26 -13.25
C ALA A 4 -8.66 -10.54 -12.42
N ALA A 5 -8.42 -9.74 -11.38
CA ALA A 5 -7.32 -9.94 -10.45
C ALA A 5 -7.83 -9.79 -9.01
N ILE A 6 -8.60 -10.77 -8.53
CA ILE A 6 -8.83 -10.92 -7.08
C ILE A 6 -8.92 -12.41 -6.68
N SER A 7 -7.91 -13.21 -7.01
CA SER A 7 -7.52 -14.30 -6.11
C SER A 7 -6.41 -13.74 -5.23
N GLY A 8 -6.72 -13.38 -3.99
CA GLY A 8 -5.75 -12.78 -3.10
C GLY A 8 -6.38 -12.42 -1.77
N GLU A 9 -6.89 -13.44 -1.08
CA GLU A 9 -7.42 -13.38 0.29
C GLU A 9 -6.34 -13.22 1.38
N ASP A 10 -5.07 -12.97 1.03
CA ASP A 10 -3.97 -12.93 2.03
C ASP A 10 -3.15 -11.63 2.05
N SER A 11 -3.55 -10.59 1.32
CA SER A 11 -2.84 -9.30 1.35
C SER A 11 -3.57 -8.28 2.22
N VAL A 12 -3.07 -8.08 3.44
CA VAL A 12 -3.62 -7.16 4.44
C VAL A 12 -3.60 -5.71 3.95
N TYR A 13 -2.59 -5.31 3.17
CA TYR A 13 -2.41 -3.93 2.71
C TYR A 13 -2.52 -3.79 1.18
N GLN A 14 -3.21 -2.74 0.74
CA GLN A 14 -3.32 -2.33 -0.66
C GLN A 14 -2.89 -0.88 -0.81
N ILE A 15 -1.92 -0.63 -1.70
CA ILE A 15 -1.39 0.69 -2.01
C ILE A 15 -1.94 1.10 -3.37
N LYS A 16 -2.52 2.28 -3.48
CA LYS A 16 -3.01 2.85 -4.73
C LYS A 16 -2.29 4.17 -4.99
N ALA A 17 -1.68 4.28 -6.17
CA ALA A 17 -1.17 5.54 -6.70
C ALA A 17 -2.06 6.00 -7.84
N PHE A 18 -2.30 7.30 -7.88
CA PHE A 18 -3.13 7.94 -8.88
C PHE A 18 -2.26 8.92 -9.66
N THR A 19 -2.18 8.72 -10.96
CA THR A 19 -1.67 9.72 -11.90
C THR A 19 -2.85 10.45 -12.53
N ARG A 20 -2.58 11.43 -13.39
CA ARG A 20 -3.62 12.12 -14.15
C ARG A 20 -4.40 11.19 -15.09
N ALA A 21 -3.77 10.13 -15.59
CA ALA A 21 -4.30 9.27 -16.64
C ALA A 21 -4.60 7.84 -16.18
N SER A 22 -4.04 7.41 -15.06
CA SER A 22 -4.09 6.01 -14.62
C SER A 22 -4.11 5.87 -13.10
N ARG A 23 -4.46 4.66 -12.66
CA ARG A 23 -4.30 4.23 -11.28
C ARG A 23 -3.44 2.97 -11.25
N ASP A 24 -2.35 3.02 -10.51
CA ASP A 24 -1.52 1.87 -10.19
C ASP A 24 -1.88 1.34 -8.82
N SER A 25 -1.87 0.01 -8.65
CA SER A 25 -2.11 -0.61 -7.36
C SER A 25 -1.14 -1.74 -7.06
N LYS A 26 -0.61 -1.76 -5.85
CA LYS A 26 0.22 -2.85 -5.32
C LYS A 26 -0.40 -3.39 -4.04
N ARG A 27 0.00 -4.61 -3.66
CA ARG A 27 -0.43 -5.27 -2.42
C ARG A 27 0.79 -5.66 -1.60
N ALA A 28 0.62 -5.70 -0.29
CA ALA A 28 1.63 -6.13 0.67
C ALA A 28 0.98 -6.95 1.80
N ALA A 29 1.70 -7.96 2.29
CA ALA A 29 1.28 -8.78 3.41
C ALA A 29 1.61 -8.10 4.76
N THR A 30 2.63 -7.24 4.79
CA THR A 30 3.15 -6.60 6.01
C THR A 30 3.10 -5.08 5.92
N ALA A 31 3.00 -4.40 7.07
CA ALA A 31 3.03 -2.95 7.17
C ALA A 31 4.38 -2.39 6.72
N SER A 32 5.47 -3.10 7.03
CA SER A 32 6.83 -2.73 6.63
C SER A 32 6.99 -2.70 5.10
N GLU A 33 6.49 -3.74 4.42
CA GLU A 33 6.47 -3.76 2.96
C GLU A 33 5.52 -2.74 2.37
N ALA A 34 4.33 -2.58 2.96
CA ALA A 34 3.36 -1.58 2.52
C ALA A 34 3.93 -0.17 2.59
N LEU A 35 4.65 0.18 3.66
CA LEU A 35 5.33 1.45 3.81
C LEU A 35 6.42 1.65 2.75
N ARG A 36 7.21 0.61 2.47
CA ARG A 36 8.24 0.64 1.41
C ARG A 36 7.62 0.89 0.04
N LEU A 37 6.55 0.16 -0.29
CA LEU A 37 5.83 0.30 -1.57
C LEU A 37 5.15 1.65 -1.68
N PHE A 38 4.53 2.14 -0.61
CA PHE A 38 3.92 3.46 -0.56
C PHE A 38 4.93 4.55 -0.90
N ARG A 39 6.11 4.56 -0.26
CA ARG A 39 7.18 5.53 -0.54
C ARG A 39 7.71 5.39 -1.97
N GLN A 40 7.91 4.16 -2.45
CA GLN A 40 8.34 3.92 -3.83
C GLN A 40 7.34 4.45 -4.85
N MET A 41 6.04 4.22 -4.63
CA MET A 41 4.98 4.67 -5.53
C MET A 41 4.78 6.18 -5.44
N GLN A 42 4.84 6.77 -4.24
CA GLN A 42 4.75 8.21 -4.04
C GLN A 42 5.89 8.97 -4.74
N ALA A 43 7.09 8.40 -4.78
CA ALA A 43 8.23 8.97 -5.50
C ALA A 43 8.14 8.81 -7.04
N GLY A 44 7.09 8.16 -7.56
CA GLY A 44 6.89 7.98 -8.99
C GLY A 44 6.59 9.29 -9.72
N SER A 45 7.20 9.49 -10.89
CA SER A 45 6.92 10.65 -11.74
C SER A 45 5.46 10.67 -12.19
N GLY A 46 4.80 11.82 -12.08
CA GLY A 46 3.41 12.02 -12.48
C GLY A 46 2.36 11.47 -11.50
N VAL A 47 2.79 10.97 -10.34
CA VAL A 47 1.87 10.62 -9.24
C VAL A 47 1.35 11.90 -8.60
N THR A 48 0.02 11.99 -8.53
CA THR A 48 -0.70 13.12 -7.94
C THR A 48 -1.18 12.81 -6.53
N SER A 49 -1.42 11.53 -6.23
CA SER A 49 -1.87 11.07 -4.92
C SER A 49 -1.52 9.60 -4.71
N CYS A 50 -1.25 9.24 -3.46
CA CYS A 50 -1.05 7.87 -3.01
C CYS A 50 -1.89 7.62 -1.75
N ALA A 51 -2.50 6.44 -1.67
CA ALA A 51 -3.30 6.01 -0.54
C ALA A 51 -2.99 4.55 -0.18
N VAL A 52 -3.05 4.23 1.11
CA VAL A 52 -2.89 2.87 1.62
C VAL A 52 -4.18 2.44 2.29
N PHE A 53 -4.62 1.23 1.98
CA PHE A 53 -5.80 0.60 2.54
C PHE A 53 -5.37 -0.66 3.28
N GLN A 54 -5.90 -0.87 4.47
CA GLN A 54 -5.77 -2.12 5.21
C GLN A 54 -7.14 -2.80 5.25
N ASN A 55 -7.26 -4.00 4.69
CA ASN A 55 -8.54 -4.72 4.59
C ASN A 55 -9.69 -3.85 4.04
N GLY A 56 -9.38 -2.97 3.08
CA GLY A 56 -10.34 -2.02 2.48
C GLY A 56 -10.55 -0.71 3.23
N VAL A 57 -10.02 -0.54 4.44
CA VAL A 57 -10.10 0.70 5.22
C VAL A 57 -8.91 1.61 4.91
N LEU A 58 -9.15 2.89 4.64
CA LEU A 58 -8.08 3.85 4.41
C LEU A 58 -7.25 4.05 5.70
N VAL A 59 -5.94 3.92 5.58
CA VAL A 59 -4.98 4.06 6.69
C VAL A 59 -4.13 5.30 6.44
N SER A 60 -3.95 6.13 7.46
CA SER A 60 -3.06 7.28 7.39
C SER A 60 -1.59 6.86 7.34
N GLN A 61 -0.73 7.73 6.81
CA GLN A 61 0.71 7.46 6.79
C GLN A 61 1.28 7.21 8.20
N SER A 62 0.85 7.98 9.20
CA SER A 62 1.32 7.83 10.59
C SER A 62 0.89 6.50 11.21
N GLU A 63 -0.31 6.01 10.90
CA GLU A 63 -0.76 4.68 11.35
C GLU A 63 0.03 3.56 10.68
N LEU A 64 0.31 3.69 9.39
CA LEU A 64 1.13 2.74 8.65
C LEU A 64 2.57 2.68 9.20
N GLU A 65 3.16 3.83 9.51
CA GLU A 65 4.50 3.92 10.11
C GLU A 65 4.53 3.32 11.52
N ARG A 66 3.50 3.57 12.34
CA ARG A 66 3.35 2.91 13.66
C ARG A 66 3.21 1.40 13.54
N ALA A 67 2.42 0.91 12.58
CA ALA A 67 2.26 -0.52 12.34
C ALA A 67 3.59 -1.17 11.90
N ALA A 68 4.32 -0.54 10.98
CA ALA A 68 5.63 -1.01 10.54
C ALA A 68 6.66 -1.06 11.69
N ASN A 69 6.70 -0.04 12.55
CA ASN A 69 7.57 -0.05 13.72
C ASN A 69 7.21 -1.17 14.71
N ARG A 70 5.91 -1.39 14.97
CA ARG A 70 5.45 -2.50 15.83
C ARG A 70 5.85 -3.86 15.27
N GLU A 71 5.71 -4.08 13.96
CA GLU A 71 6.14 -5.31 13.30
C GLU A 71 7.65 -5.55 13.47
N GLN A 72 8.47 -4.50 13.38
CA GLN A 72 9.91 -4.62 13.60
C GLN A 72 10.25 -4.96 15.05
N THR A 73 9.60 -4.31 16.02
CA THR A 73 9.80 -4.61 17.46
C THR A 73 9.37 -6.03 17.82
N LEU A 74 8.30 -6.56 17.22
CA LEU A 74 7.82 -7.93 17.47
C LEU A 74 8.68 -9.01 16.83
N ARG A 75 9.55 -8.64 15.88
CA ARG A 75 10.47 -9.55 15.19
C ARG A 75 11.89 -9.52 15.76
N ALA A 76 12.18 -8.58 16.68
CA ALA A 76 13.44 -8.46 17.40
C ALA A 76 13.43 -9.31 18.67
#